data_AF-A0A9P6XIP8-F1
#
_entry.id   AF-A0A9P6XIP8-F1
#
_cell.length_a   1.000
_cell.length_b   1.000
_cell.length_c   1.000
_cell.angle_alpha   90.00
_cell.angle_beta   90.00
_cell.angle_gamma   90.00
#
_symmetry.space_group_name_H-M   'P 1'
#
loop_
_entity.id
_entity.type
_entity.pdbx_description
1 polymer ?
#
loop_
_entity_poly.entity_id
_entity_poly.type
_entity_poly.pdbx_seq_one_letter_code
_entity_poly.pdbx_strand_id
1 'polypeptide(L)'
;MEKKTEKYRRICEVVKPQEVQNAEDTLVNSRSLDSQVFEEYLRNSALATELLQRHYTETTANHLTTYLLHRKLKLFKYIRRQKVSKDIVAKLKSKFGNNAVFVMCNYSAPNIRHQEPVRGVGFRRLLKKHGFLVYLIEES
;
A
#
# COMPACT_ATOMS: atom_id res chain seq x y z
N MET A 1 -15.08 -13.30 -1.16
CA MET A 1 -13.81 -12.54 -1.26
C MET A 1 -13.54 -11.88 0.07
N GLU A 2 -12.40 -12.17 0.69
CA GLU A 2 -11.99 -11.57 1.98
C GLU A 2 -11.73 -10.06 1.85
N LYS A 3 -12.14 -9.27 2.84
CA LYS A 3 -11.95 -7.81 2.81
C LYS A 3 -10.48 -7.48 3.11
N LYS A 4 -9.94 -6.46 2.44
CA LYS A 4 -8.51 -6.06 2.57
C LYS A 4 -8.12 -5.72 4.00
N THR A 5 -9.05 -5.17 4.78
CA THR A 5 -8.83 -4.80 6.18
C THR A 5 -8.59 -6.05 7.03
N GLU A 6 -9.36 -7.11 6.81
CA GLU A 6 -9.22 -8.39 7.52
C GLU A 6 -7.89 -9.05 7.18
N LYS A 7 -7.53 -9.11 5.89
CA LYS A 7 -6.24 -9.67 5.46
C LYS A 7 -5.04 -8.92 6.03
N TYR A 8 -5.11 -7.59 6.09
CA TYR A 8 -4.05 -6.77 6.67
C TYR A 8 -3.93 -6.99 8.17
N ARG A 9 -5.06 -7.04 8.88
CA ARG A 9 -5.10 -7.30 10.31
C ARG A 9 -4.43 -8.63 10.66
N ARG A 10 -4.73 -9.69 9.92
CA ARG A 10 -4.08 -11.01 10.12
C ARG A 10 -2.56 -10.97 9.96
N ILE A 11 -2.05 -10.26 8.96
CA ILE A 11 -0.60 -10.15 8.73
C ILE A 11 0.06 -9.39 9.88
N CYS A 12 -0.58 -8.33 10.37
CA CYS A 12 -0.09 -7.59 11.54
C CYS A 12 -0.13 -8.45 12.81
N GLU A 13 -1.19 -9.25 13.02
CA GLU A 13 -1.31 -10.17 14.16
C GLU A 13 -0.21 -11.26 14.13
N VAL A 14 0.12 -11.82 12.96
CA VAL A 14 1.12 -12.91 12.83
C VAL A 14 2.56 -12.46 13.10
N VAL A 15 2.89 -11.20 12.79
CA VAL A 15 4.27 -10.68 12.88
C VAL A 15 4.49 -9.85 14.14
N LYS A 16 3.43 -9.64 14.94
CA LYS A 16 3.54 -8.88 16.18
C LYS A 16 4.35 -9.68 17.21
N PRO A 17 5.38 -9.08 17.84
CA PRO A 17 6.09 -9.73 18.95
C PRO A 17 5.14 -10.06 20.10
N GLN A 18 5.37 -11.20 20.75
CA GLN A 18 4.52 -11.67 21.85
C GLN A 18 4.46 -10.66 23.00
N GLU A 19 5.56 -9.95 23.28
CA GLU A 19 5.63 -8.91 24.32
C GLU A 19 4.69 -7.74 24.04
N VAL A 20 4.60 -7.31 22.78
CA VAL A 20 3.70 -6.23 22.34
C VAL A 20 2.24 -6.70 22.41
N GLN A 21 1.98 -7.96 22.03
CA GLN A 21 0.64 -8.54 22.13
C GLN A 21 0.17 -8.60 23.60
N ASN A 22 1.02 -9.10 24.50
CA ASN A 22 0.73 -9.16 25.93
C ASN A 22 0.50 -7.76 26.52
N ALA A 23 1.29 -6.77 26.11
CA ALA A 23 1.13 -5.38 26.55
C ALA A 23 -0.15 -4.70 26.03
N GLU A 24 -0.66 -5.11 24.86
CA GLU A 24 -1.97 -4.65 24.38
C GLU A 24 -3.13 -5.36 25.11
N ASP A 25 -2.97 -6.64 25.40
CA ASP A 25 -3.98 -7.45 26.08
C ASP A 25 -4.18 -7.04 27.55
N THR A 26 -3.20 -6.36 28.16
CA THR A 26 -3.35 -5.74 29.50
C THR A 26 -4.08 -4.39 29.47
N LEU A 27 -4.20 -3.76 28.30
CA LEU A 27 -4.86 -2.46 28.10
C LEU A 27 -6.34 -2.59 27.76
N VAL A 28 -7.04 -3.41 28.54
CA VAL A 28 -8.49 -3.60 28.41
C VAL A 28 -9.19 -2.69 29.41
N ASN A 29 -10.46 -2.36 29.16
CA ASN A 29 -11.33 -1.59 30.08
C ASN A 29 -11.01 -0.09 30.24
N SER A 30 -10.43 0.57 29.23
CA SER A 30 -10.20 2.02 29.20
C SER A 30 -11.45 2.90 29.37
N ARG A 31 -12.64 2.31 29.25
CA ARG A 31 -13.95 2.96 29.39
C ARG A 31 -14.78 2.42 30.56
N SER A 32 -14.15 1.73 31.51
CA SER A 32 -14.84 1.27 32.71
C SER A 32 -15.34 2.47 33.52
N LEU A 33 -16.56 2.35 34.05
CA LEU A 33 -17.11 3.33 35.01
C LEU A 33 -16.72 2.99 36.46
N ASP A 34 -16.14 1.81 36.68
CA ASP A 34 -15.59 1.41 37.97
C ASP A 34 -14.21 2.05 38.18
N SER A 35 -14.08 2.83 39.26
CA SER A 35 -12.87 3.55 39.62
C SER A 35 -11.66 2.63 39.85
N GLN A 36 -11.85 1.46 40.47
CA GLN A 36 -10.73 0.54 40.76
C GLN A 36 -10.17 -0.07 39.48
N VAL A 37 -11.06 -0.49 38.57
CA VAL A 37 -10.71 -1.03 37.26
C VAL A 37 -10.03 0.03 36.39
N PHE A 38 -10.46 1.28 36.47
CA PHE A 38 -9.85 2.36 35.73
C PHE A 38 -8.46 2.75 36.27
N GLU A 39 -8.26 2.75 37.58
CA GLU A 39 -6.94 2.96 38.19
C GLU A 39 -5.95 1.86 37.79
N GLU A 40 -6.39 0.60 37.79
CA GLU A 40 -5.58 -0.53 37.33
C GLU A 40 -5.19 -0.37 35.84
N TYR A 41 -6.15 0.04 35.00
CA TYR A 41 -5.89 0.37 33.59
C TYR A 41 -4.83 1.47 33.46
N LEU A 42 -4.88 2.54 34.26
CA LEU A 42 -3.89 3.62 34.20
C LEU A 42 -2.47 3.14 34.56
N ARG A 43 -2.34 2.27 35.57
CA ARG A 43 -1.05 1.67 35.94
C ARG A 43 -0.51 0.79 34.82
N ASN A 44 -1.35 -0.08 34.25
CA ASN A 44 -0.98 -0.94 33.13
C ASN A 44 -0.61 -0.10 31.90
N SER A 45 -1.34 0.99 31.65
CA SER A 45 -1.06 1.96 30.59
C SER A 45 0.30 2.61 30.77
N ALA A 46 0.65 3.06 31.97
CA ALA A 46 1.95 3.67 32.23
C ALA A 46 3.11 2.69 31.95
N LEU A 47 2.97 1.43 32.36
CA LEU A 47 3.96 0.38 32.14
C LEU A 47 4.09 -0.01 30.66
N ALA A 48 2.97 -0.10 29.94
CA ALA A 48 2.95 -0.49 28.53
C ALA A 48 3.37 0.65 27.58
N THR A 49 3.23 1.92 28.00
CA THR A 49 3.40 3.09 27.12
C THR A 49 4.79 3.11 26.48
N GLU A 50 5.86 2.91 27.26
CA GLU A 50 7.23 2.99 26.72
C GLU A 50 7.50 1.89 25.68
N LEU A 51 7.09 0.65 25.98
CA LEU A 51 7.26 -0.51 25.09
C LEU A 51 6.48 -0.30 23.79
N LEU A 52 5.20 0.07 23.89
CA LEU A 52 4.35 0.32 22.72
C LEU A 52 4.84 1.52 21.91
N GLN A 53 5.27 2.59 22.58
CA GLN A 53 5.79 3.78 21.91
C GLN A 53 7.06 3.45 21.13
N ARG A 54 8.02 2.72 21.71
CA ARG A 54 9.21 2.26 20.97
C ARG A 54 8.82 1.40 19.77
N HIS A 55 7.96 0.39 19.97
CA HIS A 55 7.52 -0.49 18.88
C HIS A 55 6.86 0.27 17.72
N TYR A 56 5.91 1.15 18.01
CA TYR A 56 5.17 1.86 16.98
C TYR A 56 5.95 3.02 16.34
N THR A 57 6.87 3.67 17.07
CA THR A 57 7.69 4.77 16.55
C THR A 57 8.90 4.30 15.74
N GLU A 58 9.60 3.25 16.18
CA GLU A 58 10.74 2.68 15.47
C GLU A 58 10.33 2.05 14.12
N THR A 59 9.08 1.59 14.03
CA THR A 59 8.47 1.11 12.77
C THR A 59 8.20 2.26 11.79
N THR A 60 8.08 3.51 12.25
CA THR A 60 7.80 4.66 11.37
C THR A 60 9.04 5.38 10.84
N ALA A 61 10.18 5.31 11.53
CA ALA A 61 11.35 6.16 11.24
C ALA A 61 12.42 5.51 10.36
N ASN A 62 12.61 4.18 10.42
CA ASN A 62 13.80 3.54 9.85
C ASN A 62 13.47 2.69 8.61
N HIS A 63 14.17 2.95 7.49
CA HIS A 63 14.17 2.09 6.31
C HIS A 63 15.00 0.80 6.48
N LEU A 64 15.62 0.64 7.67
CA LEU A 64 16.58 -0.39 8.03
C LEU A 64 16.11 -1.34 9.15
N THR A 65 15.01 -1.03 9.85
CA THR A 65 14.48 -1.91 10.91
C THR A 65 13.47 -2.92 10.36
N THR A 66 13.54 -4.14 10.91
CA THR A 66 12.83 -5.36 10.52
C THR A 66 11.29 -5.27 10.53
N TYR A 67 10.71 -4.24 11.14
CA TYR A 67 9.26 -4.08 11.26
C TYR A 67 8.76 -3.10 10.20
N LEU A 68 8.34 -3.62 9.04
CA LEU A 68 7.88 -2.86 7.87
C LEU A 68 6.36 -2.61 7.84
N LEU A 69 5.63 -3.09 8.84
CA LEU A 69 4.20 -3.40 8.66
C LEU A 69 3.26 -2.22 8.91
N HIS A 70 3.63 -1.24 9.76
CA HIS A 70 2.73 -0.13 10.10
C HIS A 70 2.73 1.00 9.08
N ARG A 71 3.74 1.07 8.19
CA ARG A 71 3.63 1.92 7.01
C ARG A 71 2.61 1.25 6.10
N LYS A 72 1.38 1.80 6.05
CA LYS A 72 0.35 1.47 5.05
C LYS A 72 1.06 1.14 3.75
N LEU A 73 1.18 -0.15 3.44
CA LEU A 73 1.58 -0.57 2.11
C LEU A 73 0.66 0.24 1.21
N LYS A 74 1.21 0.93 0.22
CA LYS A 74 0.42 1.59 -0.82
C LYS A 74 -0.38 0.55 -1.64
N LEU A 75 -0.75 -0.59 -1.05
CA LEU A 75 -1.57 -1.69 -1.50
C LEU A 75 -2.89 -1.18 -2.07
N PHE A 76 -3.50 -0.16 -1.46
CA PHE A 76 -4.70 0.44 -2.06
C PHE A 76 -4.38 1.14 -3.39
N LYS A 77 -3.31 1.93 -3.43
CA LYS A 77 -2.81 2.57 -4.66
C LYS A 77 -2.39 1.52 -5.70
N TYR A 78 -1.74 0.45 -5.28
CA TYR A 78 -1.34 -0.69 -6.11
C TYR A 78 -2.56 -1.42 -6.69
N ILE A 79 -3.52 -1.81 -5.85
CA ILE A 79 -4.74 -2.50 -6.29
C ILE A 79 -5.57 -1.58 -7.19
N ARG A 80 -5.68 -0.29 -6.88
CA ARG A 80 -6.33 0.69 -7.77
C ARG A 80 -5.61 0.80 -9.10
N ARG A 81 -4.27 0.88 -9.11
CA ARG A 81 -3.47 0.89 -10.34
C ARG A 81 -3.72 -0.36 -11.17
N GLN A 82 -3.72 -1.53 -10.55
CA GLN A 82 -4.03 -2.80 -11.23
C GLN A 82 -5.46 -2.84 -11.78
N LYS A 83 -6.44 -2.35 -11.02
CA LYS A 83 -7.85 -2.29 -11.48
C LYS A 83 -8.00 -1.36 -12.67
N VAL A 84 -7.44 -0.16 -12.61
CA VAL A 84 -7.47 0.83 -13.70
C VAL A 84 -6.74 0.30 -14.93
N SER A 85 -5.58 -0.32 -14.75
CA SER A 85 -4.84 -0.97 -15.84
C SER A 85 -5.66 -2.06 -16.55
N LYS A 86 -6.33 -2.93 -15.79
CA LYS A 86 -7.22 -3.96 -16.36
C LYS A 86 -8.42 -3.35 -17.10
N ASP A 87 -9.05 -2.32 -16.52
CA ASP A 87 -10.20 -1.64 -17.11
C ASP A 87 -9.83 -0.95 -18.44
N ILE A 88 -8.68 -0.27 -18.49
CA ILE A 88 -8.18 0.33 -19.73
C ILE A 88 -7.95 -0.72 -20.81
N VAL A 89 -7.31 -1.85 -20.47
CA VAL A 89 -7.07 -2.93 -21.43
C VAL A 89 -8.37 -3.54 -21.93
N ALA A 90 -9.35 -3.75 -21.06
CA ALA A 90 -10.66 -4.27 -21.46
C ALA A 90 -11.37 -3.30 -22.43
N LYS A 91 -11.34 -2.00 -22.15
CA LYS A 91 -11.89 -0.96 -23.03
C LYS A 91 -11.17 -0.92 -24.38
N LEU A 92 -9.85 -1.03 -24.39
CA LEU A 92 -9.07 -1.09 -25.63
C LEU A 92 -9.42 -2.32 -26.46
N LYS A 93 -9.52 -3.50 -25.83
CA LYS A 93 -9.94 -4.74 -26.52
C LYS A 93 -11.36 -4.64 -27.06
N SER A 94 -12.27 -4.05 -26.30
CA SER A 94 -13.65 -3.84 -26.76
C SER A 94 -13.73 -2.89 -27.94
N LYS A 95 -12.85 -1.88 -28.02
CA LYS A 95 -12.90 -0.85 -29.06
C LYS A 95 -12.11 -1.23 -30.32
N PHE A 96 -10.97 -1.89 -30.17
CA PHE A 96 -10.01 -2.15 -31.25
C PHE A 96 -9.79 -3.64 -31.53
N GLY A 97 -10.43 -4.53 -30.76
CA GLY A 97 -10.22 -5.97 -30.84
C GLY A 97 -8.97 -6.46 -30.11
N ASN A 98 -8.78 -7.78 -30.11
CA ASN A 98 -7.67 -8.42 -29.40
C ASN A 98 -6.30 -8.25 -30.09
N ASN A 99 -6.29 -8.02 -31.42
CA ASN A 99 -5.07 -7.97 -32.24
C ASN A 99 -4.68 -6.54 -32.62
N ALA A 100 -5.10 -5.55 -31.85
CA ALA A 100 -4.77 -4.15 -32.10
C ALA A 100 -3.26 -3.91 -31.99
N VAL A 101 -2.71 -3.18 -32.96
CA VAL A 101 -1.31 -2.73 -32.98
C VAL A 101 -1.27 -1.27 -32.52
N PHE A 102 -0.43 -0.97 -31.52
CA PHE A 102 -0.23 0.38 -31.02
C PHE A 102 1.13 0.91 -31.46
N VAL A 103 1.15 2.08 -32.07
CA VAL A 103 2.37 2.80 -32.42
C VAL A 103 2.48 4.02 -31.51
N MET A 104 3.58 4.15 -30.78
CA MET A 104 3.78 5.23 -29.81
C MET A 104 5.08 5.97 -30.08
N CYS A 105 5.04 7.30 -30.19
CA CYS A 105 6.26 8.10 -30.31
C CYS A 105 7.00 8.20 -28.97
N ASN A 106 8.33 8.23 -29.03
CA ASN A 106 9.17 8.53 -27.88
C ASN A 106 9.33 10.05 -27.71
N TYR A 107 8.23 10.76 -27.46
CA TYR A 107 8.29 12.20 -27.24
C TYR A 107 8.97 12.46 -25.87
N SER A 108 10.27 12.72 -25.91
CA SER A 108 11.00 13.24 -24.75
C SER A 108 10.71 14.73 -24.65
N ALA A 109 9.54 15.09 -24.13
CA ALA A 109 9.36 16.45 -23.66
C ALA A 109 10.37 16.68 -22.53
N PRO A 110 11.20 17.75 -22.55
CA PRO A 110 11.87 18.18 -21.34
C PRO A 110 10.81 18.32 -20.25
N ASN A 111 11.17 18.02 -19.00
CA ASN A 111 10.25 18.03 -17.87
C ASN A 111 9.77 19.48 -17.65
N ILE A 112 8.79 19.95 -18.44
CA ILE A 112 8.26 21.30 -18.39
C ILE A 112 7.56 21.41 -17.05
N ARG A 113 7.94 22.41 -16.25
CA ARG A 113 7.30 22.71 -14.97
C ARG A 113 5.79 22.82 -15.23
N HIS A 114 4.97 22.07 -14.49
CA HIS A 114 3.51 21.94 -14.64
C HIS A 114 3.00 20.91 -15.67
N GLN A 115 3.86 20.11 -16.32
CA GLN A 115 3.45 18.91 -17.06
C GLN A 115 3.84 17.62 -16.33
N GLU A 116 2.99 16.60 -16.44
CA GLU A 116 3.30 15.29 -15.85
C GLU A 116 4.45 14.61 -16.61
N PRO A 117 5.41 13.99 -15.90
CA PRO A 117 6.51 13.29 -16.53
C PRO A 117 6.00 12.17 -17.45
N VAL A 118 6.67 12.02 -18.61
CA VAL A 118 6.23 11.23 -19.77
C VAL A 118 5.79 9.81 -19.37
N ARG A 119 4.46 9.59 -19.39
CA ARG A 119 3.76 8.36 -18.96
C ARG A 119 3.97 7.15 -19.90
N GLY A 120 4.79 7.29 -20.94
CA GLY A 120 4.90 6.32 -22.04
C GLY A 120 5.45 4.96 -21.63
N VAL A 121 6.52 4.90 -20.84
CA VAL A 121 7.20 3.62 -20.50
C VAL A 121 6.26 2.67 -19.76
N GLY A 122 5.51 3.18 -18.78
CA GLY A 122 4.57 2.39 -17.99
C GLY A 122 3.40 1.87 -18.82
N PHE A 123 2.90 2.71 -19.74
CA PHE A 123 1.79 2.34 -20.62
C PHE A 123 2.21 1.31 -21.68
N ARG A 124 3.41 1.46 -22.26
CA ARG A 124 3.99 0.46 -23.18
C ARG A 124 4.15 -0.91 -22.51
N ARG A 125 4.68 -0.92 -21.27
CA ARG A 125 4.79 -2.17 -20.48
C ARG A 125 3.43 -2.80 -20.22
N LEU A 126 2.41 -1.99 -19.91
CA LEU A 126 1.04 -2.47 -19.71
C LEU A 126 0.49 -3.15 -20.98
N LEU A 127 0.59 -2.48 -22.13
CA LEU A 127 0.09 -3.00 -23.40
C LEU A 127 0.79 -4.30 -23.81
N LYS A 128 2.12 -4.32 -23.79
CA LYS A 128 2.91 -5.53 -24.08
C LYS A 128 2.55 -6.70 -23.16
N LYS A 129 2.37 -6.45 -21.86
CA LYS A 129 1.97 -7.47 -20.88
C LYS A 129 0.62 -8.11 -21.20
N HIS A 130 -0.29 -7.39 -21.85
CA HIS A 130 -1.63 -7.86 -22.19
C HIS A 130 -1.75 -8.40 -23.62
N GLY A 131 -0.62 -8.63 -24.30
CA GLY A 131 -0.54 -9.28 -25.61
C GLY A 131 -0.70 -8.34 -26.79
N PHE A 132 -0.74 -7.02 -26.57
CA PHE A 132 -0.78 -6.07 -27.68
C PHE A 132 0.60 -5.90 -28.31
N LEU A 133 0.61 -5.74 -29.63
CA LEU A 133 1.82 -5.41 -30.37
C LEU A 133 2.07 -3.90 -30.24
N VAL A 134 3.27 -3.51 -29.80
CA VAL A 134 3.61 -2.11 -29.53
C VAL A 134 4.90 -1.72 -30.23
N TYR A 135 4.80 -0.80 -31.19
CA TYR A 135 5.94 -0.18 -31.87
C TYR A 135 6.26 1.19 -31.28
N LEU A 136 7.54 1.55 -31.33
CA LEU A 136 8.03 2.86 -30.93
C LEU A 136 8.49 3.59 -32.18
N ILE A 137 8.05 4.84 -32.36
CA ILE A 137 8.66 5.75 -33.34
C ILE A 137 9.66 6.61 -32.58
N GLU A 138 10.91 6.55 -32.98
CA GLU A 138 11.90 7.55 -32.60
C GLU A 138 11.89 8.63 -33.68
N GLU A 139 11.48 9.84 -33.30
CA GLU A 139 11.72 11.01 -34.13
C GLU A 139 13.18 11.40 -33.89
N SER A 140 14.01 11.22 -34.92
CA SER A 140 15.39 11.71 -34.99
C SER A 140 15.42 13.18 -35.39
#